data_AF-A0A8T5XJ76-F1
#
_entry.id   AF-A0A8T5XJ76-F1
#
_cell.length_a   1.000
_cell.length_b   1.000
_cell.length_c   1.000
_cell.angle_alpha   90.00
_cell.angle_beta   90.00
_cell.angle_gamma   90.00
#
_symmetry.space_group_name_H-M   'P 1'
#
loop_
_entity.id
_entity.type
_entity.pdbx_description
1 polymer ?
#
loop_
_entity_poly.entity_id
_entity_poly.type
_entity_poly.pdbx_seq_one_letter_code
_entity_poly.pdbx_strand_id
1 'polypeptide(L)'
;MLSEIKEVPIFMWIIIATLLLIQASWIFYDASKRGERKWLWGTFGLLNVPSNLIIYLIVTRLVMKTKKCDYCNKNIRKESYFCPYCGKEVN
;
A
#
# COMPACT_ATOMS: atom_id res chain seq x y z
N MET A 1 -9.52 -20.69 35.10
CA MET A 1 -8.61 -20.48 33.95
C MET A 1 -9.29 -19.75 32.77
N LEU A 2 -10.35 -18.96 33.02
CA LEU A 2 -11.00 -18.12 31.99
C LEU A 2 -11.20 -16.67 32.49
N SER A 3 -10.82 -16.38 33.73
CA SER A 3 -11.06 -15.12 34.43
C SER A 3 -9.95 -14.07 34.26
N GLU A 4 -8.89 -14.40 33.53
CA GLU A 4 -7.71 -13.53 33.32
C GLU A 4 -7.74 -12.77 31.99
N ILE A 5 -8.77 -12.99 31.15
CA ILE A 5 -8.96 -12.23 29.90
C ILE A 5 -9.70 -10.90 30.22
N LYS A 6 -9.30 -10.25 31.30
CA LYS A 6 -10.07 -9.19 31.95
C LYS A 6 -9.61 -7.83 31.42
N GLU A 7 -10.45 -7.24 30.57
CA GLU A 7 -10.43 -5.84 30.14
C GLU A 7 -9.18 -5.41 29.36
N VAL A 8 -9.22 -5.55 28.02
CA VAL A 8 -8.27 -4.80 27.18
C VAL A 8 -8.56 -3.31 27.40
N PRO A 9 -7.60 -2.52 27.93
CA PRO A 9 -7.86 -1.12 28.27
C PRO A 9 -8.25 -0.35 27.02
N ILE A 10 -9.23 0.56 27.14
CA ILE A 10 -9.78 1.33 26.00
C ILE A 10 -8.68 2.05 25.20
N PHE A 11 -7.62 2.48 25.89
CA PHE A 11 -6.45 3.11 25.28
C PHE A 11 -5.71 2.21 24.30
N MET A 12 -5.68 0.89 24.55
CA MET A 12 -5.05 -0.07 23.64
C MET A 12 -5.83 -0.16 22.31
N TRP A 13 -7.16 -0.12 22.36
CA TRP A 13 -8.00 -0.03 21.15
C TRP A 13 -7.75 1.27 20.37
N ILE A 14 -7.59 2.39 21.08
CA ILE A 14 -7.24 3.68 20.46
C ILE A 14 -5.87 3.61 19.78
N ILE A 15 -4.87 2.99 20.42
CA ILE A 15 -3.55 2.77 19.80
C ILE A 15 -3.70 1.93 18.53
N ILE A 16 -4.39 0.79 18.60
CA ILE A 16 -4.58 -0.11 17.44
C ILE A 16 -5.29 0.62 16.30
N ALA A 17 -6.37 1.35 16.59
CA ALA A 17 -7.09 2.15 15.60
C ALA A 17 -6.19 3.23 14.97
N THR A 18 -5.38 3.91 15.79
CA THR A 18 -4.44 4.94 15.31
C THR A 18 -3.37 4.32 14.41
N LEU A 19 -2.79 3.18 14.80
CA LEU A 19 -1.81 2.44 13.99
C LEU A 19 -2.42 1.96 12.66
N LEU A 20 -3.65 1.45 12.68
CA LEU A 20 -4.37 1.05 11.47
C LEU A 20 -4.58 2.24 10.52
N LEU A 21 -5.00 3.39 11.06
CA LEU A 21 -5.22 4.60 10.27
C LEU A 21 -3.92 5.16 9.70
N ILE A 22 -2.85 5.20 10.50
CA ILE A 22 -1.52 5.64 10.05
C ILE A 22 -1.01 4.71 8.94
N GLN A 23 -1.08 3.39 9.12
CA GLN A 23 -0.60 2.46 8.10
C GLN A 23 -1.42 2.56 6.82
N ALA A 24 -2.75 2.61 6.92
CA ALA A 24 -3.63 2.69 5.75
C ALA A 24 -3.45 4.02 5.00
N SER A 25 -3.28 5.12 5.72
CA SER A 25 -2.99 6.44 5.13
C SER A 25 -1.65 6.43 4.40
N TRP A 26 -0.62 5.81 4.99
CA TRP A 26 0.68 5.68 4.36
C TRP A 26 0.63 4.81 3.09
N ILE A 27 -0.05 3.65 3.15
CA ILE A 27 -0.26 2.78 1.99
C ILE A 27 -1.04 3.52 0.89
N PHE A 28 -2.09 4.26 1.24
CA PHE A 28 -2.88 5.03 0.29
C PHE A 28 -2.03 6.10 -0.41
N TYR A 29 -1.20 6.82 0.34
CA TYR A 29 -0.29 7.84 -0.20
C TYR A 29 0.79 7.24 -1.10
N ASP A 30 1.43 6.14 -0.67
CA ASP A 30 2.44 5.43 -1.48
C ASP A 30 1.82 4.85 -2.77
N ALA A 31 0.64 4.22 -2.67
CA ALA A 31 -0.09 3.70 -3.83
C ALA A 31 -0.53 4.82 -4.79
N SER A 32 -0.91 6.00 -4.27
CA SER A 32 -1.25 7.17 -5.08
C SER A 32 -0.04 7.69 -5.86
N LYS A 33 1.16 7.63 -5.29
CA LYS A 33 2.39 8.00 -6.02
C LYS A 33 2.77 7.02 -7.11
N ARG A 34 2.43 5.73 -6.93
CA ARG A 34 2.71 4.64 -7.88
C ARG A 34 1.66 4.50 -8.99
N GLY A 35 0.62 5.34 -8.98
CA GLY A 35 -0.50 5.25 -9.92
C GLY A 35 -1.29 3.94 -9.79
N GLU A 36 -1.25 3.31 -8.62
CA GLU A 36 -2.02 2.09 -8.35
C GLU A 36 -3.48 2.45 -8.00
N ARG A 37 -4.34 1.43 -7.90
CA ARG A 37 -5.69 1.58 -7.33
C ARG A 37 -5.60 1.88 -5.83
N LYS A 38 -5.29 3.13 -5.50
CA LYS A 38 -5.07 3.65 -4.13
C LYS A 38 -6.17 3.28 -3.15
N TRP A 39 -7.42 3.31 -3.60
CA TRP A 39 -8.58 2.93 -2.80
C TRP A 39 -8.53 1.45 -2.37
N LEU A 40 -8.21 0.52 -3.28
CA LEU A 40 -8.13 -0.91 -2.97
C LEU A 40 -7.03 -1.20 -1.94
N TRP A 41 -5.84 -0.65 -2.17
CA TRP A 41 -4.72 -0.86 -1.26
C TRP A 41 -4.93 -0.19 0.11
N GLY A 42 -5.55 0.99 0.13
CA GLY A 42 -5.94 1.66 1.38
C GLY A 42 -6.91 0.81 2.21
N THR A 43 -7.98 0.28 1.60
CA THR A 43 -8.94 -0.59 2.33
C THR A 43 -8.28 -1.86 2.83
N PHE A 44 -7.39 -2.47 2.03
CA PHE A 44 -6.62 -3.64 2.44
C PHE A 44 -5.72 -3.33 3.65
N GLY A 45 -5.14 -2.13 3.69
CA GLY A 45 -4.37 -1.63 4.82
C GLY A 45 -5.15 -1.49 6.13
N LEU A 46 -6.48 -1.36 6.11
CA LEU A 46 -7.29 -1.26 7.34
C LEU A 46 -7.66 -2.60 7.97
N LEU A 47 -7.44 -3.73 7.29
CA LEU A 47 -7.90 -5.03 7.78
C LEU A 47 -7.03 -5.58 8.93
N ASN A 48 -5.70 -5.43 8.86
CA ASN A 48 -4.77 -5.98 9.86
C ASN A 48 -3.40 -5.29 9.83
N VAL A 49 -2.83 -5.06 11.01
CA VAL A 49 -1.42 -4.64 11.22
C VAL A 49 -0.68 -5.81 11.89
N PRO A 50 0.55 -6.19 11.47
CA PRO A 50 1.34 -5.68 10.34
C PRO A 50 1.21 -6.54 9.07
N SER A 51 0.46 -7.65 9.09
CA SER A 51 0.43 -8.65 8.02
C SER A 51 0.07 -8.06 6.65
N ASN A 52 -0.91 -7.15 6.59
CA ASN A 52 -1.31 -6.55 5.31
C ASN A 52 -0.29 -5.57 4.77
N LEU A 53 0.47 -4.90 5.64
CA LEU A 53 1.59 -4.06 5.22
C LEU A 53 2.68 -4.92 4.56
N ILE A 54 2.98 -6.10 5.11
CA ILE A 54 3.95 -7.03 4.53
C ILE A 54 3.48 -7.52 3.15
N ILE A 55 2.22 -7.96 3.04
CA ILE A 55 1.63 -8.38 1.76
C ILE A 55 1.70 -7.25 0.74
N TYR A 56 1.31 -6.02 1.12
CA TYR A 56 1.41 -4.85 0.27
C TYR A 56 2.82 -4.66 -0.27
N LEU A 57 3.84 -4.68 0.61
CA LEU A 57 5.23 -4.47 0.23
C LEU A 57 5.77 -5.57 -0.69
N ILE A 58 5.44 -6.84 -0.43
CA ILE A 58 5.85 -7.95 -1.29
C ILE A 58 5.25 -7.78 -2.69
N VAL A 59 3.95 -7.54 -2.78
CA VAL A 59 3.29 -7.42 -4.08
C VAL A 59 3.78 -6.18 -4.83
N THR A 60 3.87 -5.03 -4.17
CA THR A 60 4.30 -3.77 -4.82
C THR A 60 5.78 -3.68 -5.14
N ARG A 61 6.66 -4.35 -4.40
CA ARG A 61 8.11 -4.24 -4.59
C ARG A 61 8.76 -5.45 -5.25
N LEU A 62 8.24 -6.65 -5.01
CA LEU A 62 8.86 -7.89 -5.52
C LEU A 62 8.13 -8.44 -6.74
N VAL A 63 6.80 -8.36 -6.77
CA VAL A 63 6.01 -8.96 -7.87
C VAL A 63 5.89 -8.01 -9.06
N MET A 64 5.65 -6.72 -8.79
CA MET A 64 5.36 -5.76 -9.87
C MET A 64 6.64 -5.25 -10.52
N LYS A 65 6.88 -5.70 -11.76
CA LYS A 65 8.09 -5.38 -12.53
C LYS A 65 8.02 -3.97 -13.09
N THR A 66 9.13 -3.25 -13.04
CA THR A 66 9.28 -1.93 -13.65
C THR A 66 10.07 -2.04 -14.95
N LYS A 67 9.73 -1.22 -15.94
CA LYS A 67 10.49 -1.00 -17.19
C LYS A 67 10.92 0.46 -17.27
N LYS A 68 12.00 0.77 -17.99
CA LYS A 68 12.34 2.16 -18.30
C LYS A 68 11.48 2.62 -19.46
N CYS A 69 10.99 3.85 -19.41
CA CYS A 69 10.32 4.47 -20.56
C CYS A 69 11.37 4.87 -21.61
N ASP A 70 11.19 4.50 -22.87
CA ASP A 70 12.15 4.76 -23.95
C ASP A 70 12.32 6.26 -24.26
N TYR A 71 11.33 7.08 -23.94
CA TYR A 71 11.34 8.52 -24.26
C TYR A 71 11.89 9.40 -23.14
N CYS A 72 11.60 9.08 -21.87
CA CYS A 72 11.99 9.93 -20.73
C CYS A 72 12.94 9.24 -19.74
N ASN A 73 13.27 7.98 -19.98
CA ASN A 73 14.19 7.15 -19.19
C ASN A 73 13.79 6.97 -17.71
N LYS A 74 12.54 7.29 -17.34
CA LYS A 74 12.00 7.06 -15.99
C LYS A 74 11.52 5.62 -15.83
N ASN A 75 11.63 5.10 -14.61
CA ASN A 75 11.09 3.78 -14.27
C ASN A 75 9.56 3.87 -14.19
N ILE A 76 8.88 3.10 -15.03
CA ILE A 76 7.43 2.95 -15.13
C ILE A 76 7.05 1.48 -14.92
N ARG A 77 5.76 1.17 -14.76
CA ARG A 77 5.32 -0.22 -14.59
C ARG A 77 5.37 -0.95 -15.91
N LYS A 78 5.66 -2.25 -15.90
CA LYS A 78 5.75 -3.03 -17.14
C LYS A 78 4.40 -3.07 -17.86
N GLU A 79 3.31 -3.15 -17.09
CA GLU A 79 1.92 -3.24 -17.57
C GLU A 79 1.29 -1.88 -17.94
N SER A 80 2.00 -0.76 -17.82
CA SER A 80 1.44 0.55 -18.20
C SER A 80 1.54 0.76 -19.71
N TYR A 81 0.40 1.01 -20.37
CA TYR A 81 0.32 1.41 -21.79
C TYR A 81 0.75 2.86 -22.03
N PHE A 82 0.56 3.75 -21.04
CA PHE A 82 0.93 5.16 -21.12
C PHE A 82 1.89 5.55 -20.00
N CYS A 83 2.88 6.38 -20.32
CA CYS A 83 3.84 6.90 -19.35
C CYS A 83 3.26 8.12 -18.61
N PRO A 84 3.13 8.10 -17.27
CA PRO A 84 2.52 9.20 -16.51
C PRO A 84 3.37 10.48 -16.46
N TYR A 85 4.63 10.41 -16.90
CA TYR A 85 5.55 11.56 -16.87
C TYR A 85 5.62 12.31 -18.20
N CYS A 86 5.56 11.61 -19.33
CA CYS A 86 5.68 12.21 -20.67
C CYS A 86 4.39 12.10 -21.50
N GLY A 87 3.41 11.30 -21.06
CA GLY A 87 2.15 11.09 -21.77
C GLY A 87 2.27 10.22 -23.03
N LYS A 88 3.46 9.66 -23.34
CA LYS A 88 3.66 8.79 -24.50
C LYS A 88 3.27 7.36 -24.21
N GLU A 89 2.80 6.67 -25.26
CA GLU A 89 2.57 5.24 -25.24
C GLU A 89 3.89 4.49 -25.10
N VAL A 90 3.89 3.43 -24.29
CA VAL A 90 5.07 2.66 -23.92
C VAL A 90 4.80 1.20 -24.22
N ASN A 91 5.43 0.70 -25.28
CA ASN A 91 5.33 -0.68 -25.79
C ASN A 91 5.86 -1.68 -24.76
#